data_AF-A0A7X0AT63-F1
#
_entry.id   AF-A0A7X0AT63-F1
#
_cell.length_a   1.000
_cell.length_b   1.000
_cell.length_c   1.000
_cell.angle_alpha   90.00
_cell.angle_beta   90.00
_cell.angle_gamma   90.00
#
_symmetry.space_group_name_H-M   'P 1'
#
loop_
_entity.id
_entity.type
_entity.pdbx_description
1 polymer ?
#
loop_
_entity_poly.entity_id
_entity_poly.type
_entity_poly.pdbx_seq_one_letter_code
_entity_poly.pdbx_strand_id
1 'polypeptide(L)'
;MAKKRRRGRPAHDDVLTPAEWHIAHAAQHGLTNREIAERKSISRDGVKFHMANVLAKLDLPNRKALQRWFRPPGGSALDSKERTAVETPLLGKIGQISRSVSDIQKAAHWYGEVLGLPHLYTFGSLAFFDCDGTRLLLTQAPAAAADSILYFRVDDIVGAHELLKSRDVEFINAPHMIHQHSDGTEEWMAFFKDPDGRPIAIMSQVKRVP
;
A
#
# COMPACT_ATOMS: atom_id res chain seq x y z
N MET A 1 53.09 24.90 5.47
CA MET A 1 51.88 25.67 5.14
C MET A 1 50.66 24.97 5.73
N ALA A 2 49.91 25.63 6.62
CA ALA A 2 48.75 25.04 7.27
C ALA A 2 47.56 24.92 6.30
N LYS A 3 47.04 23.72 6.11
CA LYS A 3 45.87 23.44 5.26
C LYS A 3 44.65 24.17 5.84
N LYS A 4 44.19 25.23 5.18
CA LYS A 4 42.99 26.01 5.54
C LYS A 4 41.82 25.04 5.75
N ARG A 5 41.41 24.77 7.00
CA ARG A 5 40.18 24.00 7.28
C ARG A 5 39.03 24.79 6.70
N ARG A 6 38.40 24.30 5.63
CA ARG A 6 37.12 24.84 5.12
C ARG A 6 36.15 24.86 6.30
N ARG A 7 35.66 26.04 6.68
CA ARG A 7 34.58 26.18 7.66
C ARG A 7 33.33 25.52 7.07
N GLY A 8 32.78 24.54 7.78
CA GLY A 8 31.60 23.78 7.35
C GLY A 8 31.65 22.35 7.88
N ARG A 9 30.49 21.71 7.99
CA ARG A 9 30.38 20.27 8.29
C ARG A 9 31.17 19.49 7.22
N PRO A 10 31.87 18.38 7.57
CA PRO A 10 32.51 17.53 6.59
C PRO A 10 31.57 17.20 5.43
N ALA A 11 32.13 17.06 4.22
CA ALA A 11 31.35 16.61 3.07
C ALA A 11 30.73 15.25 3.42
N HIS A 12 29.44 15.09 3.15
CA HIS A 12 28.78 13.82 3.35
C HIS A 12 29.28 12.84 2.28
N ASP A 13 29.40 11.55 2.62
CA ASP A 13 29.88 10.50 1.69
C ASP A 13 28.86 10.16 0.58
N ASP A 14 27.74 10.89 0.54
CA ASP A 14 26.68 10.73 -0.46
C ASP A 14 26.41 12.08 -1.14
N VAL A 15 25.81 12.03 -2.33
CA VAL A 15 25.48 13.20 -3.15
C VAL A 15 24.57 14.17 -2.40
N LEU A 16 23.61 13.65 -1.62
CA LEU A 16 22.74 14.43 -0.76
C LEU A 16 23.02 14.16 0.72
N THR A 17 22.87 15.20 1.54
CA THR A 17 22.86 15.05 3.00
C THR A 17 21.53 14.42 3.47
N PRO A 18 21.45 13.88 4.70
CA PRO A 18 20.21 13.31 5.22
C PRO A 18 19.02 14.29 5.22
N ALA A 19 19.28 15.57 5.50
CA ALA A 19 18.27 16.61 5.43
C ALA A 19 17.77 16.83 4.00
N GLU A 20 18.68 16.83 3.02
CA GLU A 20 18.33 16.96 1.60
C GLU A 20 17.59 15.72 1.07
N TRP A 21 17.97 14.51 1.49
CA TRP A 21 17.23 13.28 1.19
C TRP A 21 15.80 13.31 1.74
N HIS A 22 15.60 13.80 2.97
CA HIS A 22 14.25 13.98 3.51
C HIS A 22 13.40 14.91 2.66
N ILE A 23 13.99 16.01 2.16
CA ILE A 23 13.30 16.97 1.30
C ILE A 23 13.03 16.37 -0.09
N ALA A 24 13.98 15.61 -0.64
CA ALA A 24 13.82 14.93 -1.92
C ALA A 24 12.67 13.91 -1.89
N HIS A 25 12.62 13.04 -0.88
CA HIS A 25 11.54 12.06 -0.72
C HIS A 25 10.18 12.72 -0.47
N ALA A 26 10.15 13.78 0.33
CA ALA A 26 8.92 14.53 0.56
C ALA A 26 8.39 15.20 -0.73
N ALA A 27 9.29 15.64 -1.61
CA ALA A 27 8.93 16.19 -2.92
C ALA A 27 8.46 15.13 -3.91
N GLN A 28 9.10 13.95 -3.92
CA GLN A 28 8.66 12.77 -4.68
C GLN A 28 7.28 12.30 -4.23
N HIS A 29 6.96 12.43 -2.94
CA HIS A 29 5.62 12.18 -2.39
C HIS A 29 4.59 13.28 -2.74
N GLY A 30 4.95 14.27 -3.55
CA GLY A 30 4.04 15.30 -4.03
C GLY A 30 3.74 16.43 -3.04
N LEU A 31 4.33 16.43 -1.84
CA LEU A 31 4.09 17.47 -0.85
C LEU A 31 4.54 18.84 -1.36
N THR A 32 3.86 19.91 -0.97
CA THR A 32 4.25 21.29 -1.21
C THR A 32 5.31 21.75 -0.21
N ASN A 33 6.04 22.83 -0.52
CA ASN A 33 7.01 23.39 0.44
C ASN A 33 6.38 23.76 1.79
N ARG A 34 5.10 24.14 1.79
CA ARG A 34 4.34 24.40 3.02
C ARG A 34 4.17 23.13 3.84
N GLU A 35 3.66 22.07 3.23
CA GLU A 35 3.40 20.80 3.92
C GLU A 35 4.70 20.15 4.41
N ILE A 36 5.79 20.28 3.64
CA ILE A 36 7.12 19.81 4.08
C ILE A 36 7.59 20.58 5.31
N ALA A 37 7.47 21.91 5.30
CA ALA A 37 7.85 22.77 6.42
C ALA A 37 7.07 22.40 7.69
N GLU A 38 5.76 22.22 7.57
CA GLU A 38 4.87 21.82 8.66
C GLU A 38 5.24 20.43 9.21
N ARG A 39 5.37 19.42 8.35
CA ARG A 39 5.68 18.03 8.78
C ARG A 39 7.06 17.86 9.39
N LYS A 40 8.03 18.70 9.00
CA LYS A 40 9.42 18.61 9.47
C LYS A 40 9.76 19.66 10.53
N SER A 41 8.81 20.51 10.89
CA SER A 41 9.00 21.61 11.86
C SER A 41 10.19 22.52 11.51
N ILE A 42 10.35 22.86 10.22
CA ILE A 42 11.37 23.78 9.71
C ILE A 42 10.74 24.95 8.95
N SER A 43 11.48 26.04 8.75
CA SER A 43 10.95 27.20 8.01
C SER A 43 10.74 26.88 6.53
N ARG A 44 9.74 27.55 5.92
CA ARG A 44 9.49 27.45 4.47
C ARG A 44 10.72 27.84 3.64
N ASP A 45 11.48 28.83 4.09
CA ASP A 45 12.70 29.24 3.41
C ASP A 45 13.83 28.22 3.58
N GLY A 46 13.88 27.51 4.73
CA GLY A 46 14.74 26.34 4.91
C GLY A 46 14.40 25.23 3.91
N VAL A 47 13.12 24.95 3.67
CA VAL A 47 12.69 24.00 2.63
C VAL A 47 13.10 24.46 1.23
N LYS A 48 12.88 25.73 0.89
CA LYS A 48 13.30 26.29 -0.43
C LYS A 48 14.81 26.16 -0.62
N PHE A 49 15.59 26.47 0.42
CA PHE A 49 17.04 26.36 0.40
C PHE A 49 17.50 24.91 0.15
N HIS A 50 16.98 23.95 0.93
CA HIS A 50 17.30 22.54 0.72
C HIS A 50 16.85 22.02 -0.65
N MET A 51 15.68 22.44 -1.13
CA MET A 51 15.19 22.08 -2.46
C MET A 51 16.10 22.62 -3.56
N ALA A 52 16.56 23.88 -3.48
CA ALA A 52 17.52 24.45 -4.42
C ALA A 52 18.84 23.66 -4.42
N ASN A 53 19.36 23.30 -3.23
CA ASN A 53 20.57 22.49 -3.12
C ASN A 53 20.39 21.09 -3.70
N VAL A 54 19.24 20.44 -3.46
CA VAL A 54 18.92 19.13 -4.04
C VAL A 54 18.94 19.21 -5.56
N LEU A 55 18.25 20.18 -6.15
CA LEU A 55 18.19 20.34 -7.61
C LEU A 55 19.58 20.61 -8.20
N ALA A 56 20.36 21.48 -7.58
CA ALA A 56 21.72 21.79 -8.03
C ALA A 56 22.66 20.57 -7.92
N LYS A 57 22.61 19.83 -6.81
CA LYS A 57 23.47 18.65 -6.58
C LYS A 57 23.14 17.47 -7.49
N LEU A 58 21.87 17.34 -7.87
CA LEU A 58 21.39 16.28 -8.77
C LEU A 58 21.38 16.71 -10.24
N ASP A 59 21.77 17.94 -10.55
CA ASP A 59 21.69 18.55 -11.89
C ASP A 59 20.28 18.44 -12.50
N LEU A 60 19.26 18.76 -11.70
CA LEU A 60 17.85 18.67 -12.09
C LEU A 60 17.28 20.06 -12.37
N PRO A 61 16.58 20.25 -13.50
CA PRO A 61 16.11 21.57 -13.91
C PRO A 61 14.96 22.10 -13.04
N ASN A 62 14.22 21.23 -12.37
CA ASN A 62 13.07 21.62 -11.55
C ASN A 62 12.57 20.48 -10.64
N ARG A 63 11.64 20.83 -9.74
CA ARG A 63 10.97 19.90 -8.82
C ARG A 63 10.25 18.75 -9.53
N LYS A 64 9.67 18.98 -10.72
CA LYS A 64 8.96 17.93 -11.47
C LYS A 64 9.93 16.88 -12.00
N ALA A 65 11.14 17.27 -12.37
CA ALA A 65 12.21 16.33 -12.70
C ALA A 65 12.63 15.51 -11.47
N LEU A 66 12.73 16.14 -10.29
CA LEU A 66 13.01 15.44 -9.03
C LEU A 66 11.95 14.37 -8.68
N GLN A 67 10.68 14.60 -8.98
CA GLN A 67 9.63 13.60 -8.78
C GLN A 67 9.81 12.32 -9.62
N ARG A 68 10.45 12.42 -10.78
CA ARG A 68 10.70 11.29 -11.70
C ARG A 68 12.11 10.71 -11.56
N TRP A 69 12.97 11.38 -10.82
CA TRP A 69 14.34 10.97 -10.60
C TRP A 69 14.41 9.85 -9.56
N PHE A 70 15.29 8.87 -9.77
CA PHE A 70 15.47 7.74 -8.88
C PHE A 70 16.95 7.43 -8.65
N ARG A 71 17.35 7.46 -7.37
CA ARG A 71 18.53 6.81 -6.81
C ARG A 71 18.24 6.56 -5.33
N PRO A 72 18.64 5.41 -4.76
CA PRO A 72 18.57 5.21 -3.32
C PRO A 72 19.61 6.09 -2.59
N PRO A 73 19.37 6.47 -1.32
CA PRO A 73 20.41 7.04 -0.46
C PRO A 73 21.60 6.09 -0.31
N GLY A 74 22.81 6.63 -0.32
CA GLY A 74 24.04 5.87 -0.12
C GLY A 74 24.02 5.14 1.23
N GLY A 75 24.39 3.86 1.22
CA GLY A 75 24.36 3.01 2.41
C GLY A 75 22.96 2.58 2.87
N SER A 76 21.90 2.91 2.11
CA SER A 76 20.58 2.33 2.36
C SER A 76 20.54 0.84 2.00
N ALA A 77 19.58 0.10 2.56
CA ALA A 77 19.39 -1.31 2.24
C ALA A 77 19.16 -1.58 0.73
N LEU A 78 18.64 -0.59 -0.02
CA LEU A 78 18.45 -0.71 -1.47
C LEU A 78 19.73 -0.42 -2.25
N ASP A 79 20.61 0.42 -1.71
CA ASP A 79 21.94 0.71 -2.28
C ASP A 79 22.90 -0.47 -2.09
N SER A 80 22.81 -1.17 -0.95
CA SER A 80 23.62 -2.36 -0.66
C SER A 80 23.09 -3.66 -1.27
N LYS A 81 21.85 -3.66 -1.78
CA LYS A 81 21.25 -4.85 -2.38
C LYS A 81 21.85 -5.11 -3.76
N GLU A 82 22.45 -6.28 -3.93
CA GLU A 82 22.95 -6.73 -5.23
C GLU A 82 21.80 -6.73 -6.26
N ARG A 83 22.04 -6.09 -7.41
CA ARG A 83 21.04 -6.03 -8.47
C ARG A 83 20.92 -7.41 -9.10
N THR A 84 19.80 -8.07 -8.83
CA THR A 84 19.45 -9.32 -9.48
C THR A 84 19.12 -9.06 -10.96
N ALA A 85 19.48 -10.02 -11.83
CA ALA A 85 19.02 -10.00 -13.21
C ALA A 85 17.48 -9.98 -13.25
N VAL A 86 16.92 -9.27 -14.24
CA VAL A 86 15.48 -9.24 -14.43
C VAL A 86 15.06 -10.57 -15.07
N GLU A 87 14.37 -11.42 -14.30
CA GLU A 87 13.86 -12.72 -14.76
C GLU A 87 12.38 -12.65 -15.12
N THR A 88 11.90 -13.68 -15.82
CA THR A 88 10.49 -13.78 -16.25
C THR A 88 9.79 -14.86 -15.42
N PRO A 89 8.62 -14.57 -14.80
CA PRO A 89 7.87 -13.31 -14.89
C PRO A 89 8.53 -12.15 -14.12
N LEU A 90 8.47 -10.95 -14.71
CA LEU A 90 8.98 -9.71 -14.12
C LEU A 90 8.30 -9.34 -12.79
N LEU A 91 7.00 -9.63 -12.69
CA LEU A 91 6.17 -9.32 -11.54
C LEU A 91 5.86 -10.62 -10.78
N GLY A 92 5.97 -10.57 -9.45
CA GLY A 92 5.59 -11.66 -8.57
C GLY A 92 4.12 -11.63 -8.18
N LYS A 93 3.81 -12.26 -7.04
CA LYS A 93 2.50 -12.21 -6.41
C LYS A 93 2.13 -10.76 -6.04
N ILE A 94 0.82 -10.47 -5.96
CA ILE A 94 0.33 -9.18 -5.46
C ILE A 94 0.81 -9.01 -4.01
N GLY A 95 1.55 -7.93 -3.74
CA GLY A 95 2.02 -7.64 -2.38
C GLY A 95 1.04 -6.81 -1.55
N GLN A 96 0.23 -5.98 -2.20
CA GLN A 96 -0.75 -5.13 -1.52
C GLN A 96 -1.90 -4.72 -2.43
N ILE A 97 -3.10 -4.65 -1.85
CA ILE A 97 -4.29 -4.03 -2.43
C ILE A 97 -4.69 -2.86 -1.52
N SER A 98 -5.13 -1.74 -2.10
CA SER A 98 -5.63 -0.58 -1.36
C SER A 98 -7.11 -0.38 -1.66
N ARG A 99 -7.91 -0.12 -0.63
CA ARG A 99 -9.34 0.22 -0.74
C ARG A 99 -9.67 1.43 0.11
N SER A 100 -10.63 2.22 -0.35
CA SER A 100 -11.20 3.32 0.42
C SER A 100 -12.27 2.81 1.39
N VAL A 101 -12.45 3.47 2.52
CA VAL A 101 -13.58 3.25 3.43
C VAL A 101 -14.12 4.58 3.95
N SER A 102 -15.40 4.63 4.32
CA SER A 102 -16.03 5.84 4.86
C SER A 102 -15.64 6.14 6.30
N ASP A 103 -15.39 5.10 7.10
CA ASP A 103 -15.04 5.16 8.52
C ASP A 103 -14.03 4.06 8.85
N ILE A 104 -12.81 4.43 9.22
CA ILE A 104 -11.73 3.47 9.45
C ILE A 104 -11.97 2.59 10.68
N GLN A 105 -12.65 3.11 11.70
CA GLN A 105 -12.86 2.36 12.94
C GLN A 105 -13.91 1.28 12.71
N LYS A 106 -15.03 1.62 12.06
CA LYS A 106 -16.05 0.65 11.66
C LYS A 106 -15.49 -0.40 10.71
N ALA A 107 -14.73 0.04 9.71
CA ALA A 107 -14.12 -0.87 8.76
C ALA A 107 -13.08 -1.79 9.43
N ALA A 108 -12.25 -1.26 10.34
CA ALA A 108 -11.25 -2.07 11.02
C ALA A 108 -11.89 -3.19 11.85
N HIS A 109 -12.93 -2.86 12.63
CA HIS A 109 -13.69 -3.84 13.38
C HIS A 109 -14.36 -4.87 12.47
N TRP A 110 -15.02 -4.43 11.40
CA TRP A 110 -15.73 -5.36 10.50
C TRP A 110 -14.77 -6.27 9.74
N TYR A 111 -13.71 -5.75 9.12
CA TYR A 111 -12.76 -6.60 8.38
C TYR A 111 -11.98 -7.54 9.32
N GLY A 112 -11.72 -7.13 10.56
CA GLY A 112 -11.01 -7.95 11.55
C GLY A 112 -11.89 -8.98 12.23
N GLU A 113 -12.96 -8.54 12.88
CA GLU A 113 -13.77 -9.38 13.78
C GLU A 113 -14.96 -10.04 13.05
N VAL A 114 -15.63 -9.31 12.15
CA VAL A 114 -16.80 -9.83 11.42
C VAL A 114 -16.35 -10.74 10.27
N LEU A 115 -15.51 -10.22 9.39
CA LEU A 115 -14.96 -10.98 8.26
C LEU A 115 -13.88 -11.98 8.70
N GLY A 116 -13.16 -11.69 9.79
CA GLY A 116 -12.17 -12.62 10.37
C GLY A 116 -10.75 -12.49 9.81
N LEU A 117 -10.40 -11.39 9.15
CA LEU A 117 -9.04 -11.22 8.64
C LEU A 117 -8.05 -10.89 9.77
N PRO A 118 -6.82 -11.44 9.76
CA PRO A 118 -5.78 -11.03 10.68
C PRO A 118 -5.48 -9.54 10.58
N HIS A 119 -5.83 -8.79 11.62
CA HIS A 119 -5.50 -7.38 11.73
C HIS A 119 -4.02 -7.19 12.07
N LEU A 120 -3.33 -6.35 11.30
CA LEU A 120 -1.91 -6.06 11.50
C LEU A 120 -1.73 -4.85 12.41
N TYR A 121 -2.30 -3.70 12.02
CA TYR A 121 -2.32 -2.48 12.82
C TYR A 121 -3.26 -1.42 12.20
N THR A 122 -3.69 -0.46 13.01
CA THR A 122 -4.44 0.73 12.60
C THR A 122 -3.67 1.96 13.03
N PHE A 123 -3.54 2.95 12.15
CA PHE A 123 -2.87 4.22 12.44
C PHE A 123 -3.58 5.37 11.73
N GLY A 124 -4.11 6.32 12.50
CA GLY A 124 -4.86 7.46 11.97
C GLY A 124 -6.04 6.99 11.13
N SER A 125 -6.05 7.37 9.85
CA SER A 125 -7.07 7.01 8.86
C SER A 125 -6.77 5.74 8.07
N LEU A 126 -5.80 4.92 8.51
CA LEU A 126 -5.35 3.71 7.82
C LEU A 126 -5.50 2.46 8.69
N ALA A 127 -5.87 1.33 8.08
CA ALA A 127 -5.88 0.01 8.71
C ALA A 127 -5.29 -1.03 7.75
N PHE A 128 -4.57 -2.00 8.30
CA PHE A 128 -3.84 -3.01 7.55
C PHE A 128 -4.26 -4.41 7.99
N PHE A 129 -4.51 -5.28 7.03
CA PHE A 129 -4.86 -6.69 7.24
C PHE A 129 -3.96 -7.60 6.40
N ASP A 130 -3.75 -8.81 6.89
CA ASP A 130 -3.11 -9.87 6.12
C ASP A 130 -4.17 -10.74 5.43
N CYS A 131 -4.00 -10.97 4.14
CA CYS A 131 -4.81 -11.87 3.31
C CYS A 131 -3.87 -12.94 2.73
N ASP A 132 -3.33 -13.81 3.59
CA ASP A 132 -2.37 -14.86 3.24
C ASP A 132 -1.14 -14.33 2.49
N GLY A 133 -0.48 -13.33 3.07
CA GLY A 133 0.70 -12.67 2.52
C GLY A 133 0.40 -11.52 1.55
N THR A 134 -0.86 -11.34 1.10
CA THR A 134 -1.30 -10.12 0.41
C THR A 134 -1.80 -9.10 1.43
N ARG A 135 -1.20 -7.91 1.50
CA ARG A 135 -1.65 -6.88 2.45
C ARG A 135 -2.88 -6.15 1.93
N LEU A 136 -3.96 -6.10 2.71
CA LEU A 136 -5.08 -5.19 2.44
C LEU A 136 -4.88 -3.90 3.24
N LEU A 137 -4.75 -2.78 2.52
CA LEU A 137 -4.74 -1.43 3.09
C LEU A 137 -6.13 -0.80 2.94
N LEU A 138 -6.75 -0.45 4.06
CA LEU A 138 -7.94 0.40 4.11
C LEU A 138 -7.52 1.84 4.38
N THR A 139 -8.03 2.78 3.58
CA THR A 139 -7.80 4.23 3.74
C THR A 139 -9.13 4.93 3.90
N GLN A 140 -9.34 5.62 5.02
CA GLN A 140 -10.54 6.44 5.17
C GLN A 140 -10.47 7.67 4.27
N ALA A 141 -11.47 7.81 3.41
CA ALA A 141 -11.61 8.91 2.47
C ALA A 141 -13.11 9.16 2.17
N PRO A 142 -13.48 10.38 1.73
CA PRO A 142 -14.83 10.64 1.21
C PRO A 142 -15.16 9.65 0.10
N ALA A 143 -16.43 9.25 0.00
CA ALA A 143 -16.91 8.16 -0.85
C ALA A 143 -16.25 8.12 -2.24
N ALA A 144 -15.40 7.13 -2.46
CA ALA A 144 -14.88 6.81 -3.79
C ALA A 144 -15.88 5.89 -4.50
N ALA A 145 -16.11 6.16 -5.79
CA ALA A 145 -17.17 5.52 -6.56
C ALA A 145 -16.82 4.13 -7.12
N ALA A 146 -15.55 3.71 -7.09
CA ALA A 146 -15.15 2.41 -7.62
C ALA A 146 -13.90 1.87 -6.90
N ASP A 147 -14.07 0.77 -6.18
CA ASP A 147 -12.99 -0.12 -5.72
C ASP A 147 -13.24 -1.50 -6.33
N SER A 148 -12.16 -2.27 -6.59
CA SER A 148 -12.29 -3.64 -7.09
C SER A 148 -13.02 -4.54 -6.09
N ILE A 149 -13.79 -5.50 -6.60
CA ILE A 149 -14.38 -6.57 -5.78
C ILE A 149 -13.26 -7.50 -5.32
N LEU A 150 -13.22 -7.79 -4.03
CA LEU A 150 -12.27 -8.76 -3.46
C LEU A 150 -12.95 -10.13 -3.38
N TYR A 151 -12.29 -11.15 -3.93
CA TYR A 151 -12.72 -12.54 -3.90
C TYR A 151 -11.82 -13.31 -2.93
N PHE A 152 -12.38 -13.69 -1.79
CA PHE A 152 -11.68 -14.50 -0.79
C PHE A 152 -11.92 -15.97 -1.08
N ARG A 153 -10.83 -16.72 -1.25
CA ARG A 153 -10.93 -18.18 -1.38
C ARG A 153 -11.24 -18.78 -0.01
N VAL A 154 -12.19 -19.71 0.03
CA VAL A 154 -12.54 -20.51 1.21
C VAL A 154 -12.63 -21.98 0.82
N ASP A 155 -12.19 -22.86 1.71
CA ASP A 155 -12.26 -24.31 1.46
C ASP A 155 -13.71 -24.81 1.52
N ASP A 156 -14.44 -24.42 2.57
CA ASP A 156 -15.85 -24.73 2.77
C ASP A 156 -16.71 -23.46 2.60
N ILE A 157 -17.29 -23.29 1.40
CA ILE A 157 -18.14 -22.14 1.10
C ILE A 157 -19.48 -22.18 1.85
N VAL A 158 -19.96 -23.37 2.23
CA VAL A 158 -21.23 -23.51 2.98
C VAL A 158 -20.99 -23.05 4.41
N GLY A 159 -19.98 -23.60 5.09
CA GLY A 159 -19.62 -23.21 6.44
C GLY A 159 -19.21 -21.74 6.54
N ALA A 160 -18.46 -21.22 5.56
CA ALA A 160 -18.12 -19.80 5.51
C ALA A 160 -19.36 -18.90 5.37
N HIS A 161 -20.30 -19.27 4.50
CA HIS A 161 -21.55 -18.53 4.33
C HIS A 161 -22.42 -18.55 5.60
N GLU A 162 -22.57 -19.71 6.25
CA GLU A 162 -23.31 -19.85 7.50
C GLU A 162 -22.70 -19.03 8.64
N LEU A 163 -21.39 -19.09 8.81
CA LEU A 163 -20.67 -18.34 9.83
C LEU A 163 -20.80 -16.83 9.60
N LEU A 164 -20.58 -16.36 8.38
CA LEU A 164 -20.72 -14.92 8.06
C LEU A 164 -22.17 -14.46 8.25
N LYS A 165 -23.16 -15.26 7.87
CA LYS A 165 -24.57 -14.96 8.16
C LYS A 165 -24.87 -14.88 9.66
N SER A 166 -24.30 -15.77 10.47
CA SER A 166 -24.46 -15.70 11.93
C SER A 166 -23.81 -14.48 12.58
N ARG A 167 -22.93 -13.78 11.85
CA ARG A 167 -22.30 -12.51 12.21
C ARG A 167 -23.00 -11.31 11.57
N ASP A 168 -24.25 -11.47 11.15
CA ASP A 168 -25.11 -10.44 10.56
C ASP A 168 -24.58 -9.84 9.24
N VAL A 169 -23.75 -10.57 8.50
CA VAL A 169 -23.31 -10.15 7.17
C VAL A 169 -24.46 -10.22 6.16
N GLU A 170 -24.73 -9.09 5.49
CA GLU A 170 -25.77 -8.99 4.46
C GLU A 170 -25.29 -9.60 3.13
N PHE A 171 -25.71 -10.83 2.85
CA PHE A 171 -25.47 -11.49 1.55
C PHE A 171 -26.37 -10.93 0.46
N ILE A 172 -25.78 -10.65 -0.70
CA ILE A 172 -26.45 -10.27 -1.94
C ILE A 172 -27.06 -11.52 -2.60
N ASN A 173 -26.35 -12.65 -2.54
CA ASN A 173 -26.81 -13.95 -3.02
C ASN A 173 -26.25 -15.08 -2.16
N ALA A 174 -26.95 -16.21 -2.14
CA ALA A 174 -26.46 -17.44 -1.51
C ALA A 174 -25.36 -18.09 -2.38
N PRO A 175 -24.52 -18.99 -1.81
CA PRO A 175 -23.58 -19.79 -2.58
C PRO A 175 -24.27 -20.53 -3.72
N HIS A 176 -23.76 -20.36 -4.94
CA HIS A 176 -24.23 -21.03 -6.14
C HIS A 176 -23.07 -21.33 -7.08
N MET A 177 -23.20 -22.40 -7.86
CA MET A 177 -22.23 -22.75 -8.89
C MET A 177 -22.33 -21.75 -10.03
N ILE A 178 -21.21 -21.11 -10.36
CA ILE A 178 -21.11 -20.17 -11.48
C ILE A 178 -20.58 -20.84 -12.75
N HIS A 179 -19.82 -21.93 -12.60
CA HIS A 179 -19.22 -22.64 -13.72
C HIS A 179 -18.86 -24.09 -13.34
N GLN A 180 -18.88 -24.98 -14.31
CA GLN A 180 -18.29 -26.32 -14.22
C GLN A 180 -17.27 -26.49 -15.36
N HIS A 181 -16.02 -26.71 -14.98
CA HIS A 181 -14.91 -26.92 -15.90
C HIS A 181 -15.00 -28.30 -16.58
N SER A 182 -14.33 -28.45 -17.72
CA SER A 182 -14.31 -29.71 -18.48
C SER A 182 -13.72 -30.90 -17.72
N ASP A 183 -12.91 -30.64 -16.69
CA ASP A 183 -12.29 -31.66 -15.86
C ASP A 183 -13.15 -32.06 -14.64
N GLY A 184 -14.38 -31.54 -14.55
CA GLY A 184 -15.33 -31.80 -13.46
C GLY A 184 -15.17 -30.90 -12.24
N THR A 185 -14.24 -29.95 -12.25
CA THR A 185 -14.12 -28.93 -11.18
C THR A 185 -15.32 -27.97 -11.25
N GLU A 186 -15.96 -27.71 -10.12
CA GLU A 186 -17.04 -26.74 -9.98
C GLU A 186 -16.51 -25.47 -9.32
N GLU A 187 -16.90 -24.32 -9.86
CA GLU A 187 -16.59 -23.01 -9.31
C GLU A 187 -17.84 -22.40 -8.69
N TRP A 188 -17.74 -22.07 -7.39
CA TRP A 188 -18.83 -21.58 -6.57
C TRP A 188 -18.52 -20.18 -6.04
N MET A 189 -19.53 -19.33 -5.96
CA MET A 189 -19.40 -17.97 -5.42
C MET A 189 -20.61 -17.56 -4.59
N ALA A 190 -20.38 -16.65 -3.63
CA ALA A 190 -21.41 -15.89 -2.94
C ALA A 190 -20.91 -14.45 -2.71
N PHE A 191 -21.75 -13.47 -2.98
CA PHE A 191 -21.44 -12.05 -2.80
C PHE A 191 -22.19 -11.48 -1.60
N PHE A 192 -21.55 -10.56 -0.88
CA PHE A 192 -22.10 -9.89 0.29
C PHE A 192 -21.53 -8.48 0.42
N LYS A 193 -22.15 -7.66 1.26
CA LYS A 193 -21.77 -6.26 1.44
C LYS A 193 -20.73 -6.09 2.53
N ASP A 194 -19.74 -5.24 2.27
CA ASP A 194 -18.88 -4.66 3.30
C ASP A 194 -19.58 -3.50 4.05
N PRO A 195 -18.95 -2.87 5.06
CA PRO A 195 -19.58 -1.80 5.87
C PRO A 195 -20.01 -0.58 5.07
N ASP A 196 -19.42 -0.37 3.89
CA ASP A 196 -19.74 0.72 2.98
C ASP A 196 -20.78 0.28 1.92
N GLY A 197 -21.36 -0.91 2.07
CA GLY A 197 -22.35 -1.47 1.16
C GLY A 197 -21.77 -2.03 -0.13
N ARG A 198 -20.45 -2.16 -0.25
CA ARG A 198 -19.79 -2.58 -1.49
C ARG A 198 -19.67 -4.10 -1.56
N PRO A 199 -19.84 -4.70 -2.76
CA PRO A 199 -19.74 -6.15 -2.90
C PRO A 199 -18.31 -6.63 -2.64
N ILE A 200 -18.20 -7.66 -1.81
CA ILE A 200 -17.08 -8.60 -1.73
C ILE A 200 -17.61 -10.03 -1.86
N ALA A 201 -16.74 -10.99 -2.15
CA ALA A 201 -17.16 -12.35 -2.43
C ALA A 201 -16.32 -13.38 -1.67
N ILE A 202 -16.96 -14.49 -1.31
CA ILE A 202 -16.26 -15.76 -1.06
C ILE A 202 -16.38 -16.63 -2.31
N MET A 203 -15.32 -17.38 -2.61
CA MET A 203 -15.29 -18.34 -3.71
C MET A 203 -14.66 -19.66 -3.26
N SER A 204 -15.13 -20.76 -3.86
CA SER A 204 -14.52 -22.08 -3.69
C SER A 204 -14.48 -22.80 -5.03
N GLN A 205 -13.44 -23.61 -5.21
CA GLN A 205 -13.30 -24.52 -6.35
C GLN A 205 -13.23 -25.92 -5.79
N VAL A 206 -14.26 -26.72 -6.07
CA VAL A 206 -14.40 -28.08 -5.56
C VAL A 206 -14.41 -29.06 -6.71
N LYS A 207 -13.77 -30.21 -6.51
CA LYS A 207 -13.78 -31.30 -7.49
C LYS A 207 -14.36 -32.53 -6.82
N ARG A 208 -15.31 -33.18 -7.48
CA ARG A 208 -15.88 -34.43 -6.98
C ARG A 208 -14.77 -35.46 -6.88
N VAL A 209 -14.47 -35.91 -5.67
CA VAL A 209 -13.53 -37.02 -5.45
C VAL A 209 -14.22 -38.30 -5.95
N PRO A 210 -13.53 -39.17 -6.71
CA PRO A 210 -14.09 -40.42 -7.22
C PRO A 210 -14.62 -41.35 -6.13
#